data_AF-A0A968BD80-F1
#
_entry.id   AF-A0A968BD80-F1
#
_cell.length_a   1.000
_cell.length_b   1.000
_cell.length_c   1.000
_cell.angle_alpha   90.00
_cell.angle_beta   90.00
_cell.angle_gamma   90.00
#
_symmetry.space_group_name_H-M   'P 1'
#
loop_
_entity.id
_entity.type
_entity.pdbx_description
1 polymer ?
#
loop_
_entity_poly.entity_id
_entity_poly.type
_entity_poly.pdbx_seq_one_letter_code
_entity_poly.pdbx_strand_id
1 'polypeptide(L)' 'MSAPRKLPASALYQSCDPQQLDFETTAELEDLDHLIAQERATEAIHLGASIEQEGYNLFVLGREGTGRRSLVQQYL' A
#
# COMPACT_ATOMS: atom_id res chain seq x y z
N MET A 1 -0.42 28.41 -28.99
CA MET A 1 -0.71 27.23 -28.15
C MET A 1 -2.09 26.71 -28.57
N SER A 2 -2.19 25.45 -29.01
CA SER A 2 -3.48 24.88 -29.43
C SER A 2 -4.32 24.52 -28.21
N ALA A 3 -5.65 24.69 -28.29
CA ALA A 3 -6.55 24.36 -27.19
C ALA A 3 -6.64 22.83 -27.01
N PRO A 4 -6.66 22.33 -25.77
CA PRO A 4 -6.81 20.90 -25.50
C PRO A 4 -8.17 20.38 -25.99
N ARG A 5 -8.19 19.16 -26.53
CA ARG A 5 -9.41 18.48 -26.98
C ARG A 5 -10.32 18.22 -25.76
N LYS A 6 -11.59 18.61 -25.84
CA LYS A 6 -12.60 18.34 -24.81
C LYS A 6 -12.84 16.84 -24.69
N LEU A 7 -12.89 16.34 -23.46
CA LEU A 7 -13.24 14.95 -23.16
C LEU A 7 -14.76 14.80 -22.98
N PRO A 8 -15.36 13.68 -23.43
CA PRO A 8 -16.73 13.34 -23.07
C PRO A 8 -16.82 12.96 -21.59
N ALA A 9 -17.99 13.14 -20.97
CA ALA A 9 -18.19 12.83 -19.55
C ALA A 9 -17.84 11.37 -19.19
N SER A 10 -18.09 10.43 -20.10
CA SER A 10 -17.72 9.01 -19.94
C SER A 10 -16.22 8.76 -19.84
N ALA A 11 -15.38 9.65 -20.38
CA ALA A 11 -13.93 9.54 -20.25
C ALA A 11 -13.39 10.15 -18.94
N LEU A 12 -14.27 10.76 -18.13
CA LEU A 12 -13.92 11.34 -16.83
C LEU A 12 -14.25 10.42 -15.66
N TYR A 13 -15.04 9.37 -15.89
CA TYR A 13 -15.50 8.45 -14.86
C TYR A 13 -14.95 7.05 -15.12
N GLN A 14 -14.26 6.51 -14.12
CA GLN A 14 -13.86 5.11 -14.12
C GLN A 14 -14.85 4.34 -13.24
N SER A 15 -15.80 3.64 -13.86
CA SER A 15 -16.80 2.86 -13.16
C SER A 15 -16.18 1.62 -12.51
N CYS A 16 -16.50 1.39 -11.24
CA CYS A 16 -16.36 0.09 -10.60
C CYS A 16 -17.70 -0.63 -10.72
N ASP A 17 -17.72 -1.82 -11.32
CA ASP A 17 -18.92 -2.65 -11.41
C ASP A 17 -19.03 -3.51 -10.14
N PRO A 18 -20.00 -3.25 -9.25
CA PRO A 18 -20.11 -4.00 -7.99
C PRO A 18 -20.42 -5.48 -8.21
N GLN A 19 -20.96 -5.87 -9.37
CA GLN A 19 -21.26 -7.27 -9.68
C GLN A 19 -19.99 -8.12 -9.88
N GLN A 20 -18.82 -7.47 -10.00
CA GLN A 20 -17.52 -8.14 -10.08
C GLN A 20 -16.94 -8.47 -8.70
N LEU A 21 -17.59 -8.04 -7.62
CA LEU A 21 -17.15 -8.30 -6.25
C LEU A 21 -17.92 -9.50 -5.69
N ASP A 22 -17.19 -10.49 -5.16
CA ASP A 22 -17.77 -11.71 -4.62
C ASP A 22 -18.26 -11.55 -3.15
N PHE A 23 -18.63 -10.34 -2.73
CA PHE A 23 -19.09 -10.02 -1.37
C PHE A 23 -20.14 -8.89 -1.37
N GLU A 24 -21.06 -8.89 -0.40
CA GLU A 24 -22.08 -7.83 -0.29
C GLU A 24 -21.61 -6.64 0.56
N THR A 25 -20.91 -6.93 1.65
CA THR A 25 -20.39 -5.93 2.59
C THR A 25 -18.92 -6.18 2.91
N THR A 26 -18.18 -5.11 3.19
CA THR A 26 -16.76 -5.25 3.57
C THR A 26 -16.54 -5.96 4.91
N ALA A 27 -17.59 -6.21 5.68
CA ALA A 27 -17.52 -6.98 6.92
C ALA A 27 -17.36 -8.49 6.67
N GLU A 28 -17.62 -8.96 5.45
CA GLU A 28 -17.42 -10.36 5.02
C GLU A 28 -15.97 -10.64 4.62
N LEU A 29 -15.16 -9.60 4.42
CA LEU A 29 -13.77 -9.74 4.02
C LEU A 29 -12.89 -10.08 5.21
N GLU A 30 -11.95 -10.99 5.01
CA GLU A 30 -10.86 -11.21 5.95
C GLU A 30 -9.94 -9.99 5.94
N ASP A 31 -9.44 -9.64 7.12
CA ASP A 31 -8.43 -8.59 7.26
C ASP A 31 -7.17 -8.97 6.48
N LEU A 32 -6.57 -8.00 5.80
CA LEU A 32 -5.30 -8.20 5.13
C LEU A 32 -4.19 -8.40 6.18
N ASP A 33 -3.49 -9.52 6.09
CA ASP A 33 -2.36 -9.89 6.94
C ASP A 33 -1.03 -9.25 6.50
N HIS A 34 -1.05 -8.48 5.40
CA HIS A 34 0.11 -7.84 4.81
C HIS A 34 -0.22 -6.43 4.29
N LEU A 35 0.81 -5.59 4.20
CA LEU A 35 0.67 -4.26 3.61
C LEU A 35 0.72 -4.34 2.09
N ILE A 36 -0.29 -3.76 1.44
CA ILE A 36 -0.41 -3.70 -0.01
C ILE A 36 0.76 -2.89 -0.60
N ALA A 37 1.41 -3.44 -1.64
CA ALA A 37 2.41 -2.77 -2.47
C ALA A 37 3.66 -2.25 -1.72
N GLN A 38 4.07 -2.92 -0.64
CA GLN A 38 5.25 -2.56 0.17
C GLN A 38 6.34 -3.65 0.16
N GLU A 39 6.42 -4.47 -0.90
CA GLU A 39 7.35 -5.62 -1.01
C GLU A 39 8.81 -5.22 -0.74
N ARG A 40 9.30 -4.19 -1.44
CA ARG A 40 10.67 -3.69 -1.24
C ARG A 40 10.94 -3.22 0.19
N ALA A 41 9.96 -2.55 0.81
CA ALA A 41 10.11 -2.06 2.18
C ALA A 41 10.18 -3.23 3.18
N THR A 42 9.38 -4.26 2.92
CA THR A 42 9.32 -5.49 3.70
C THR A 42 10.65 -6.25 3.65
N GLU A 43 11.19 -6.46 2.46
CA GLU A 43 12.50 -7.12 2.28
C GLU A 43 13.64 -6.35 2.96
N ALA A 44 13.64 -5.01 2.86
CA ALA A 44 14.65 -4.17 3.47
C ALA A 44 14.60 -4.22 5.02
N ILE A 45 13.39 -4.28 5.60
CA ILE A 45 13.21 -4.44 7.04
C ILE A 45 13.70 -5.82 7.47
N HIS A 46 13.35 -6.89 6.75
CA HIS A 46 13.81 -8.24 7.06
C HIS A 46 15.35 -8.33 7.03
N LEU A 47 15.98 -7.79 5.98
CA LEU A 47 17.44 -7.73 5.88
C LEU A 47 18.05 -6.92 7.03
N GLY A 48 17.55 -5.72 7.30
CA GLY A 48 18.04 -4.86 8.36
C GLY A 48 17.91 -5.48 9.76
N ALA A 49 16.79 -6.16 10.03
CA ALA A 49 16.53 -6.84 11.30
C ALA A 49 17.42 -8.09 11.49
N SER A 50 17.86 -8.73 10.40
CA SER A 50 18.77 -9.89 10.46
C SER A 50 20.23 -9.54 10.80
N ILE A 51 20.59 -8.26 10.86
CA ILE A 51 21.96 -7.83 11.15
C ILE A 51 22.17 -7.78 12.68
N GLU A 52 22.82 -8.81 13.21
CA GLU A 52 23.18 -8.92 14.62
C GLU A 52 24.47 -8.16 14.95
N GLN A 53 24.41 -6.83 14.87
CA GLN A 53 25.52 -5.96 15.25
C GLN A 53 25.06 -4.90 16.24
N GLU A 54 25.76 -4.78 17.37
CA GLU A 54 25.49 -3.76 18.37
C GLU A 54 25.59 -2.35 17.77
N GLY A 55 24.58 -1.52 18.03
CA GLY A 55 24.50 -0.16 17.49
C GLY A 55 24.02 -0.06 16.03
N TYR A 56 23.62 -1.17 15.40
CA TYR A 56 22.94 -1.11 14.11
C TYR A 56 21.52 -0.53 14.28
N ASN A 57 21.15 0.44 13.45
CA ASN A 57 19.87 1.13 13.52
C ASN A 57 19.16 1.11 12.17
N LEU A 58 17.83 0.95 12.19
CA LEU A 58 16.98 1.02 11.00
C LEU A 58 16.22 2.34 10.95
N PHE A 59 16.27 3.03 9.80
CA PHE A 59 15.50 4.24 9.55
C PHE A 59 14.49 4.01 8.42
N VAL A 60 13.21 4.33 8.66
CA VAL A 60 12.11 4.07 7.72
C VAL A 60 11.49 5.37 7.22
N LEU A 61 11.66 5.62 5.92
CA LEU A 61 11.14 6.80 5.22
C LEU A 61 9.92 6.46 4.35
N GLY A 62 8.96 7.37 4.29
CA GLY A 62 7.80 7.25 3.41
C GLY A 62 6.79 8.35 3.68
N ARG A 63 5.76 8.42 2.85
CA ARG A 63 4.69 9.41 3.00
C ARG A 63 3.91 9.16 4.30
N GLU A 64 3.21 10.18 4.76
CA GLU A 64 2.26 10.02 5.87
C GLU A 64 1.10 9.10 5.44
N GLY A 65 0.56 8.32 6.39
CA GLY A 65 -0.55 7.40 6.13
C GLY A 65 -0.17 6.07 5.44
N THR A 66 1.10 5.81 5.12
CA THR A 66 1.51 4.58 4.43
C THR A 66 1.76 3.38 5.35
N GLY A 67 1.31 3.44 6.61
CA GLY A 67 1.44 2.31 7.55
C GLY A 67 2.86 1.99 8.01
N ARG A 68 3.84 2.91 7.87
CA ARG A 68 5.27 2.67 8.22
C ARG A 68 5.49 2.09 9.61
N ARG A 69 4.77 2.61 10.61
CA ARG A 69 4.87 2.14 12.00
C ARG A 69 4.31 0.73 12.15
N SER A 70 3.14 0.47 11.57
CA SER A 70 2.51 -0.86 11.58
C SER A 70 3.41 -1.88 10.90
N LEU A 71 4.06 -1.52 9.79
CA LEU A 71 5.01 -2.39 9.11
C LEU A 71 6.16 -2.80 10.02
N VAL A 72 6.82 -1.84 10.67
CA VAL A 72 7.98 -2.13 11.55
C VAL A 72 7.58 -2.99 12.74
N GLN A 73 6.40 -2.75 13.33
CA GLN A 73 5.88 -3.51 14.48
C GLN A 73 5.56 -4.98 14.17
N GLN A 74 5.41 -5.36 12.89
CA GLN A 74 5.20 -6.76 12.53
C GLN A 74 6.50 -7.59 12.58
N TYR A 75 7.66 -6.93 12.56
CA TYR A 75 8.98 -7.58 12.47
C TYR A 75 9.85 -7.43 13.72
N LEU A 76 9.39 -6.67 14.73
CA LEU A 76 10.07 -6.45 16.01
C LEU A 76 9.22 -6.97 17.16
#